data_AF-A0A3B8XP13-F1
#
_entry.id   AF-A0A3B8XP13-F1
#
_cell.length_a   1.000
_cell.length_b   1.000
_cell.length_c   1.000
_cell.angle_alpha   90.00
_cell.angle_beta   90.00
_cell.angle_gamma   90.00
#
_symmetry.space_group_name_H-M   'P 1'
#
loop_
_entity.id
_entity.type
_entity.pdbx_description
1 polymer ?
#
loop_
_entity_poly.entity_id
_entity_poly.type
_entity_poly.pdbx_seq_one_letter_code
_entity_poly.pdbx_strand_id
1 'polypeptide(L)' 'MTLSSALGAAMSGLNVSQSGIDITSRNIANVGTPGYTRKVAQQTNLLAGGEGIGVRREAGGGGGGRAPPPPP' A
#
# COMPACT_ATOMS: atom_id res chain seq x y z
N MET A 1 15.52 -13.45 20.09
CA MET A 1 14.59 -12.58 19.33
C MET A 1 15.40 -11.67 18.42
N THR A 2 15.74 -12.11 17.21
CA THR A 2 16.46 -11.27 16.21
C THR A 2 16.09 -11.68 14.80
N LEU A 3 16.10 -12.99 14.49
CA LEU A 3 15.75 -13.50 13.17
C LEU A 3 14.25 -13.44 12.89
N SER A 4 13.41 -13.88 13.84
CA SER A 4 11.94 -13.86 13.67
C SER A 4 11.39 -12.44 13.52
N SER A 5 11.97 -11.46 14.22
CA SER A 5 11.62 -10.04 14.09
C SER A 5 12.11 -9.46 12.76
N ALA A 6 13.34 -9.79 12.33
CA ALA A 6 13.85 -9.39 11.02
C ALA A 6 13.01 -9.97 9.86
N LEU A 7 12.61 -11.23 9.96
CA LEU A 7 11.72 -11.87 8.98
C LEU A 7 10.34 -11.23 8.98
N GLY A 8 9.77 -10.94 10.16
CA GLY A 8 8.51 -10.20 10.28
C GLY A 8 8.58 -8.83 9.61
N ALA A 9 9.65 -8.08 9.85
CA ALA A 9 9.87 -6.78 9.21
C ALA A 9 10.01 -6.91 7.68
N ALA A 10 10.79 -7.88 7.19
CA ALA A 10 10.96 -8.12 5.76
C ALA A 10 9.64 -8.51 5.07
N MET A 11 8.85 -9.40 5.68
CA MET A 11 7.52 -9.78 5.19
C MET A 11 6.56 -8.58 5.16
N SER A 12 6.61 -7.73 6.19
CA SER A 12 5.80 -6.51 6.25
C SER A 12 6.16 -5.54 5.12
N GLY A 13 7.46 -5.36 4.84
CA GLY A 13 7.96 -4.56 3.72
C GLY A 13 7.53 -5.12 2.37
N LEU A 14 7.63 -6.44 2.18
CA LEU A 14 7.17 -7.09 0.94
C LEU A 14 5.67 -6.89 0.73
N ASN A 15 4.85 -7.00 1.77
CA ASN A 15 3.40 -6.80 1.67
C ASN A 15 3.05 -5.34 1.29
N VAL A 16 3.74 -4.37 1.87
CA VAL A 16 3.56 -2.95 1.52
C VAL A 16 3.99 -2.68 0.08
N SER A 17 5.12 -3.23 -0.36
CA SER A 17 5.60 -3.13 -1.75
C SER A 17 4.59 -3.71 -2.76
N GLN A 18 4.03 -4.89 -2.48
CA GLN A 18 2.98 -5.49 -3.32
C GLN A 18 1.75 -4.58 -3.45
N SER A 19 1.33 -3.95 -2.35
CA SER A 19 0.23 -3.01 -2.36
C SER A 19 0.53 -1.74 -3.16
N GLY A 20 1.76 -1.23 -3.12
CA GLY A 20 2.20 -0.09 -3.91
C GLY A 20 2.20 -0.39 -5.41
N ILE A 21 2.57 -1.62 -5.78
CA ILE A 21 2.51 -2.12 -7.16
C ILE A 21 1.05 -2.19 -7.63
N ASP A 22 0.11 -2.72 -6.83
CA ASP A 22 -1.32 -2.76 -7.18
C ASP A 22 -1.91 -1.36 -7.42
N ILE A 23 -1.62 -0.40 -6.53
CA ILE A 23 -2.06 0.99 -6.69
C ILE A 23 -1.50 1.60 -7.98
N THR A 24 -0.22 1.37 -8.26
CA THR A 24 0.43 1.87 -9.47
C THR A 24 -0.18 1.24 -10.72
N SER A 25 -0.42 -0.07 -10.72
CA SER A 25 -1.09 -0.80 -11.79
C SER A 25 -2.48 -0.23 -12.09
N ARG A 26 -3.28 0.01 -11.04
CA ARG A 26 -4.60 0.64 -11.20
C ARG A 26 -4.53 2.06 -11.72
N ASN A 27 -3.54 2.85 -11.29
CA ASN A 27 -3.34 4.19 -11.81
C ASN A 27 -3.01 4.17 -13.31
N ILE A 28 -2.14 3.26 -13.75
CA ILE A 28 -1.78 3.09 -15.15
C ILE A 28 -3.01 2.66 -15.96
N ALA A 29 -3.77 1.67 -15.48
CA ALA A 29 -4.96 1.15 -16.15
C ALA A 29 -6.07 2.20 -16.32
N ASN A 30 -6.15 3.19 -15.41
CA ASN A 30 -7.21 4.21 -15.40
C ASN A 30 -6.73 5.62 -15.76
N VAL A 31 -5.50 5.77 -16.29
CA VAL A 31 -4.94 7.10 -16.60
C VAL A 31 -5.76 7.86 -17.66
N GLY A 32 -6.44 7.13 -18.56
CA GLY A 32 -7.29 7.70 -19.60
C GLY A 32 -8.76 7.85 -19.20
N THR A 33 -9.15 7.42 -18.00
CA THR A 33 -10.55 7.46 -17.55
C THR A 33 -10.90 8.87 -17.08
N PRO A 34 -11.88 9.55 -17.73
CA PRO A 34 -12.30 10.89 -17.31
C PRO A 34 -12.74 10.90 -15.84
N GLY A 35 -12.21 11.84 -15.05
CA GLY A 35 -12.50 11.95 -13.62
C GLY A 35 -11.69 11.01 -12.72
N TYR A 36 -10.83 10.14 -13.26
CA TYR A 36 -9.93 9.35 -12.42
C TYR A 36 -8.80 10.22 -11.85
N THR A 37 -8.65 10.19 -10.53
CA THR A 37 -7.54 10.84 -9.84
C THR A 37 -6.57 9.77 -9.34
N ARG A 38 -5.27 10.00 -9.58
CA ARG A 38 -4.18 9.14 -9.10
C ARG A 38 -4.35 8.82 -7.61
N LYS A 39 -4.27 7.53 -7.28
CA LYS A 39 -4.23 7.03 -5.91
C LYS A 39 -2.78 6.91 -5.44
N VAL A 40 -2.52 7.21 -4.17
CA VAL A 40 -1.19 7.15 -3.56
C VAL A 40 -1.23 6.20 -2.37
N ALA A 41 -0.29 5.26 -2.32
CA ALA A 41 -0.14 4.36 -1.18
C ALA A 41 0.36 5.14 0.04
N GLN A 42 -0.33 5.01 1.18
CA GLN A 42 0.14 5.53 2.47
C GLN A 42 0.73 4.37 3.28
N GLN A 43 1.98 4.52 3.70
CA GLN A 43 2.71 3.54 4.50
C GLN A 43 3.10 4.18 5.84
N THR A 44 2.99 3.41 6.91
CA THR A 44 3.32 3.85 8.27
C THR A 44 4.15 2.80 8.97
N ASN A 45 5.14 3.26 9.72
CA ASN A 45 6.00 2.39 10.50
C ASN A 45 5.22 1.74 11.64
N LEU A 46 5.49 0.46 11.86
CA LEU A 46 5.07 -0.26 13.05
C LEU A 46 6.18 -0.14 14.09
N LEU A 47 5.88 0.49 15.22
CA LEU A 47 6.80 0.60 16.34
C LEU A 47 6.34 -0.29 17.50
N ALA A 48 7.27 -1.01 18.12
CA ALA A 48 7.04 -1.73 19.38
C ALA A 48 8.16 -1.37 20.36
N GLY A 49 7.80 -0.76 21.49
CA GLY A 49 8.77 -0.34 22.51
C GLY A 49 9.79 0.71 22.03
N GLY A 50 9.48 1.47 20.98
CA GLY A 50 10.40 2.45 20.36
C GLY A 50 11.25 1.88 19.22
N GLU A 51 11.28 0.56 19.02
CA GLU A 51 12.00 -0.10 17.94
C GLU A 51 11.08 -0.32 16.73
N GLY A 52 11.60 -0.10 15.51
CA GLY A 52 10.88 -0.34 14.27
C GLY A 52 10.79 -1.84 13.97
N ILE A 53 9.59 -2.41 14.04
CA ILE A 53 9.35 -3.85 13.83
C ILE A 53 8.77 -4.19 12.46
N GLY A 54 8.54 -3.18 11.62
CA GLY A 54 8.03 -3.37 10.27
C GLY A 54 7.30 -2.14 9.74
N VAL A 55 6.60 -2.34 8.62
CA VAL A 55 5.79 -1.31 7.96
C VAL A 55 4.41 -1.87 7.66
N ARG A 56 3.37 -1.05 7.80
CA ARG A 56 2.02 -1.41 7.36
C ARG A 56 1.44 -0.35 6.47
N ARG A 57 0.50 -0.76 5.63
CA ARG A 57 -0.39 0.17 4.94
C ARG A 57 -1.31 0.83 5.95
N GLU A 58 -1.50 2.14 5.85
CA GLU A 58 -2.58 2.79 6.56
C GLU A 58 -3.91 2.36 5.95
N ALA A 59 -4.81 1.84 6.79
CA ALA A 59 -6.14 1.42 6.34
C ALA A 59 -7.04 2.61 5.96
N GLY A 60 -6.61 3.86 6.22
CA GLY A 60 -7.48 5.05 6.21
C GLY A 60 -7.04 6.23 5.34
N GLY A 61 -6.01 6.12 4.51
CA GLY A 61 -5.44 7.28 3.80
C GLY A 61 -5.52 7.18 2.27
N GLY A 62 -6.71 7.32 1.69
CA GLY A 62 -6.85 7.36 0.23
C GLY A 62 -8.30 7.29 -0.24
N GLY A 63 -9.04 8.37 0.01
CA GLY A 63 -10.46 8.48 -0.35
C GLY A 63 -10.80 8.11 -1.80
N GLY A 64 -12.05 7.68 -1.97
CA GLY A 64 -12.70 7.45 -3.25
C GLY A 64 -13.06 6.00 -3.44
N GLY A 65 -14.36 5.72 -3.50
CA GLY A 65 -14.95 4.39 -3.64
C GLY A 65 -14.37 3.57 -4.79
N ARG A 66 -14.76 2.29 -4.82
CA ARG A 66 -14.58 1.37 -5.95
C ARG A 66 -14.48 2.16 -7.25
N ALA A 67 -13.29 2.16 -7.86
CA ALA A 67 -13.12 2.73 -9.19
C ALA A 67 -14.20 2.11 -10.08
N PRO A 68 -14.94 2.91 -10.88
CA PRO A 68 -15.93 2.36 -11.78
C PRO A 68 -15.26 1.31 -12.69
N PRO A 69 -15.96 0.21 -13.02
CA PRO A 69 -15.41 -0.80 -13.90
C PRO A 69 -14.98 -0.16 -15.24
N PRO A 70 -13.94 -0.70 -15.90
CA PRO A 70 -13.54 -0.21 -17.21
C PRO A 70 -14.72 -0.29 -18.19
N PRO A 71 -14.87 0.67 -19.11
CA PRO A 71 -15.84 0.56 -20.19
C PRO A 71 -15.52 -0.67 -21.07
N PRO A 72 -16.55 -1.28 -21.71
CA PRO A 72 -16.39 -2.46 -22.57
C PRO A 72 -15.51 -2.17 -23.80
#